data_AF-A0A0F5LBF7-F1
#
_entry.id   AF-A0A0F5LBF7-F1
#
_cell.length_a   1.000
_cell.length_b   1.000
_cell.length_c   1.000
_cell.angle_alpha   90.00
_cell.angle_beta   90.00
_cell.angle_gamma   90.00
#
_symmetry.space_group_name_H-M   'P 1'
#
loop_
_entity.id
_entity.type
_entity.pdbx_description
1 polymer ?
#
loop_
_entity_poly.entity_id
_entity_poly.type
_entity_poly.pdbx_seq_one_letter_code
_entity_poly.pdbx_strand_id
1 'polypeptide(L)'
;MAKGDLYTTQLQAGLGLVSETKALLELWSPGMSVSQLCQVALDSGRFPNVTARRLRNIVVECFAPRYLVSNGAPAQHLKQVVGTVPGSDLAQLMLVFTSRANPILSDFIGSVYWQRYAGGYTEVSNEDARVFIERAIDDGKTAKRWSESTVRRVSAYLTGCCADYGLLERGLRSSRRILPFRISYPAAAYLAFDLHFAGIGDNALLTHPDWQLFGLAREDVLDELKKLSLKGHLIIQAAGDVVRISWKQPSMEALCDALSQR
;
A
#
# COMPACT_ATOMS: atom_id res chain seq x y z
N MET A 1 -4.18 -14.38 18.76
CA MET A 1 -4.59 -14.09 17.37
C MET A 1 -5.15 -12.69 17.37
N ALA A 2 -4.50 -11.71 16.72
CA ALA A 2 -5.11 -10.40 16.55
C ALA A 2 -6.43 -10.61 15.81
N LYS A 3 -7.52 -10.03 16.31
CA LYS A 3 -8.83 -10.06 15.64
C LYS A 3 -8.64 -9.34 14.31
N GLY A 4 -8.38 -10.09 13.24
CA GLY A 4 -8.17 -9.54 11.91
C GLY A 4 -9.39 -8.75 11.50
N ASP A 5 -9.19 -7.56 10.96
CA ASP A 5 -10.28 -6.73 10.46
C ASP A 5 -11.05 -7.49 9.37
N LEU A 6 -12.38 -7.47 9.47
CA LEU A 6 -13.24 -8.14 8.51
C LEU A 6 -13.08 -7.51 7.12
N TYR A 7 -13.09 -8.35 6.09
CA TYR A 7 -13.07 -7.92 4.72
C TYR A 7 -14.34 -7.13 4.38
N THR A 8 -14.13 -5.99 3.72
CA THR A 8 -15.19 -5.13 3.22
C THR A 8 -15.15 -5.08 1.70
N THR A 9 -16.19 -4.49 1.11
CA THR A 9 -16.21 -4.25 -0.34
C THR A 9 -15.55 -2.92 -0.71
N GLN A 10 -14.92 -2.20 0.22
CA GLN A 10 -14.44 -0.82 0.02
C GLN A 10 -13.44 -0.67 -1.13
N LEU A 11 -12.63 -1.70 -1.44
CA LEU A 11 -11.74 -1.71 -2.60
C LEU A 11 -12.49 -1.46 -3.94
N GLN A 12 -13.80 -1.72 -4.00
CA GLN A 12 -14.64 -1.39 -5.15
C GLN A 12 -14.83 0.11 -5.37
N ALA A 13 -14.74 0.91 -4.30
CA ALA A 13 -14.89 2.34 -4.38
C ALA A 13 -13.72 2.98 -5.12
N GLY A 14 -12.57 2.31 -5.18
CA GLY A 14 -11.42 2.78 -5.96
C GLY A 14 -10.25 1.86 -5.76
N LEU A 15 -9.66 1.43 -6.88
CA LEU A 15 -8.48 0.58 -6.94
C LEU A 15 -7.23 1.31 -6.42
N GLY A 16 -6.14 1.34 -7.18
CA GLY A 16 -4.93 2.07 -6.80
C GLY A 16 -5.12 3.58 -6.86
N LEU A 17 -5.84 4.11 -7.86
CA LEU A 17 -6.10 5.56 -8.03
C LEU A 17 -4.82 6.40 -7.93
N VAL A 18 -3.72 5.92 -8.52
CA VAL A 18 -2.38 6.51 -8.34
C VAL A 18 -2.35 7.97 -8.81
N SER A 19 -2.94 8.28 -9.97
CA SER A 19 -2.95 9.64 -10.52
C SER A 19 -3.82 10.58 -9.69
N GLU A 20 -5.02 10.13 -9.31
CA GLU A 20 -5.94 10.92 -8.49
C GLU A 20 -5.37 11.17 -7.10
N THR A 21 -4.70 10.18 -6.52
CA THR A 21 -4.05 10.31 -5.21
C THR A 21 -2.94 11.36 -5.26
N LYS A 22 -2.09 11.38 -6.31
CA LYS A 22 -1.07 12.43 -6.48
C LYS A 22 -1.71 13.82 -6.54
N ALA A 23 -2.74 13.99 -7.36
CA ALA A 23 -3.44 15.26 -7.47
C ALA A 23 -4.08 15.71 -6.14
N LEU A 24 -4.64 14.77 -5.36
CA LEU A 24 -5.20 15.05 -4.04
C LEU A 24 -4.13 15.38 -2.99
N LEU A 25 -2.97 14.72 -3.01
CA LEU A 25 -1.83 15.05 -2.12
C LEU A 25 -1.35 16.49 -2.35
N GLU A 26 -1.26 16.92 -3.62
CA GLU A 26 -0.85 18.29 -3.95
C GLU A 26 -1.86 19.34 -3.47
N LEU A 27 -3.16 19.02 -3.44
CA LEU A 27 -4.22 19.93 -2.99
C LEU A 27 -4.43 19.93 -1.47
N TRP A 28 -4.21 18.79 -0.80
CA TRP A 28 -4.47 18.65 0.62
C TRP A 28 -3.44 19.40 1.48
N SER A 29 -3.88 19.98 2.60
CA SER A 29 -3.00 20.59 3.59
C SER A 29 -3.36 20.10 4.99
N PRO A 30 -2.41 20.07 5.95
CA PRO A 30 -2.69 19.69 7.33
C PRO A 30 -3.88 20.45 7.92
N GLY A 31 -4.77 19.73 8.62
CA GLY A 31 -6.01 20.27 9.18
C GLY A 31 -7.19 20.38 8.21
N MET A 32 -6.99 20.13 6.91
CA MET A 32 -8.08 20.15 5.93
C MET A 32 -9.01 18.94 6.11
N SER A 33 -10.30 19.21 6.26
CA SER A 33 -11.33 18.17 6.37
C SER A 33 -11.60 17.49 5.02
N VAL A 34 -12.24 16.32 5.07
CA VAL A 34 -12.66 15.57 3.87
C VAL A 34 -13.58 16.42 2.98
N SER A 35 -14.49 17.21 3.57
CA SER A 35 -15.40 18.08 2.82
C SER A 35 -14.66 19.26 2.18
N GLN A 36 -13.70 19.86 2.88
CA GLN A 36 -12.84 20.91 2.33
C GLN A 36 -12.00 20.39 1.17
N LEU A 37 -11.37 19.22 1.32
CA LEU A 37 -10.59 18.59 0.25
C LEU A 37 -11.45 18.29 -0.97
N CYS A 38 -12.68 17.78 -0.77
CA CYS A 38 -13.62 17.58 -1.88
C CYS A 38 -13.89 18.89 -2.63
N GLN A 39 -14.15 19.97 -1.90
CA GLN A 39 -14.46 21.27 -2.50
C GLN A 39 -13.26 21.83 -3.27
N VAL A 40 -12.08 21.85 -2.65
CA VAL A 40 -10.84 22.29 -3.30
C VAL A 40 -10.53 21.46 -4.55
N ALA A 41 -10.74 20.14 -4.49
CA ALA A 41 -10.53 19.25 -5.64
C ALA A 41 -11.50 19.53 -6.80
N LEU A 42 -12.78 19.82 -6.50
CA LEU A 42 -13.77 20.22 -7.51
C LEU A 42 -13.37 21.55 -8.16
N ASP A 43 -13.02 22.55 -7.35
CA ASP A 43 -12.72 23.90 -7.81
C ASP A 43 -11.38 23.98 -8.56
N SER A 44 -10.47 23.02 -8.32
CA SER A 44 -9.15 22.99 -8.95
C SER A 44 -9.15 22.73 -10.45
N GLY A 45 -10.22 22.15 -11.00
CA GLY A 45 -10.26 21.68 -12.39
C GLY A 45 -9.32 20.52 -12.74
N ARG A 46 -8.61 19.93 -11.76
CA ARG A 46 -7.60 18.86 -11.96
C ARG A 46 -8.19 17.47 -12.25
N PHE A 47 -9.51 17.33 -12.20
CA PHE A 47 -10.22 16.07 -12.40
C PHE A 47 -11.27 16.15 -13.53
N PRO A 48 -10.89 16.58 -14.76
CA PRO A 48 -11.85 16.92 -15.81
C PRO A 48 -12.71 15.73 -16.29
N ASN A 49 -12.22 14.50 -16.12
CA ASN A 49 -12.92 13.27 -16.53
C ASN A 49 -13.66 12.58 -15.38
N VAL A 50 -13.76 13.23 -14.21
CA VAL A 50 -14.36 12.66 -13.00
C VAL A 50 -15.56 13.50 -12.60
N THR A 51 -16.74 12.88 -12.54
CA THR A 51 -17.94 13.59 -12.07
C THR A 51 -17.78 14.02 -10.61
N ALA A 52 -18.46 15.10 -10.21
CA ALA A 52 -18.37 15.60 -8.83
C ALA A 52 -18.73 14.53 -7.78
N ARG A 53 -19.73 13.70 -8.09
CA ARG A 53 -20.10 12.54 -7.26
C ARG A 53 -18.96 11.52 -7.17
N ARG A 54 -18.32 11.19 -8.30
CA ARG A 54 -17.22 10.23 -8.32
C ARG A 54 -16.01 10.76 -7.55
N LEU A 55 -15.69 12.04 -7.70
CA LEU A 55 -14.58 12.67 -6.97
C LEU A 55 -14.82 12.64 -5.45
N ARG A 56 -16.04 12.96 -5.02
CA ARG A 56 -16.41 12.81 -3.60
C ARG A 56 -16.23 11.38 -3.11
N ASN A 57 -16.67 10.38 -3.88
CA ASN A 57 -16.47 8.98 -3.51
C ASN A 57 -14.98 8.61 -3.41
N ILE A 58 -14.14 9.08 -4.34
CA ILE A 58 -12.69 8.87 -4.30
C ILE A 58 -12.10 9.46 -3.01
N VAL A 59 -12.48 10.68 -2.66
CA VAL A 59 -11.95 11.36 -1.47
C VAL A 59 -12.42 10.67 -0.19
N VAL A 60 -13.71 10.35 -0.08
CA VAL A 60 -14.33 9.78 1.14
C VAL A 60 -13.97 8.31 1.34
N GLU A 61 -14.05 7.50 0.29
CA GLU A 61 -13.95 6.03 0.40
C GLU A 61 -12.54 5.50 0.09
N CYS A 62 -11.65 6.32 -0.46
CA CYS A 62 -10.31 5.88 -0.85
C CYS A 62 -9.23 6.74 -0.22
N PHE A 63 -9.20 8.05 -0.52
CA PHE A 63 -8.09 8.90 -0.08
C PHE A 63 -8.08 9.08 1.45
N ALA A 64 -9.22 9.45 2.04
CA ALA A 64 -9.33 9.69 3.48
C ALA A 64 -8.96 8.46 4.34
N PRO A 65 -9.55 7.26 4.13
CA PRO A 65 -9.22 6.10 4.95
C PRO A 65 -7.78 5.60 4.75
N ARG A 66 -7.13 5.92 3.63
CA ARG A 66 -5.74 5.52 3.36
C ARG A 66 -4.72 6.50 3.93
N TYR A 67 -4.97 7.81 3.80
CA TYR A 67 -3.94 8.82 3.98
C TYR A 67 -4.25 9.89 5.04
N LEU A 68 -5.52 10.02 5.45
CA LEU A 68 -5.92 10.98 6.50
C LEU A 68 -6.01 10.35 7.90
N VAL A 69 -5.53 9.11 8.05
CA VAL A 69 -5.30 8.46 9.34
C VAL A 69 -4.17 9.16 10.11
N SER A 70 -4.12 8.97 11.43
CA SER A 70 -3.08 9.56 12.29
C SER A 70 -2.90 11.06 12.04
N ASN A 71 -4.03 11.79 12.01
CA ASN A 71 -4.09 13.24 11.73
C ASN A 71 -3.50 13.66 10.37
N GLY A 72 -3.48 12.77 9.38
CA GLY A 72 -2.98 13.07 8.04
C GLY A 72 -1.47 12.91 7.86
N ALA A 73 -0.78 12.27 8.80
CA ALA A 73 0.66 12.04 8.69
C ALA A 73 1.06 11.34 7.37
N PRO A 74 0.39 10.27 6.90
CA PRO A 74 0.72 9.67 5.61
C PRO A 74 0.55 10.64 4.43
N ALA A 75 -0.54 11.41 4.41
CA ALA A 75 -0.75 12.41 3.36
C ALA A 75 0.36 13.48 3.37
N GLN A 76 0.78 13.93 4.56
CA GLN A 76 1.88 14.89 4.70
C GLN A 76 3.21 14.33 4.18
N HIS A 77 3.58 13.11 4.58
CA HIS A 77 4.83 12.49 4.13
C HIS A 77 4.82 12.24 2.61
N LEU A 78 3.73 11.66 2.09
CA LEU A 78 3.62 11.35 0.66
C LEU A 78 3.60 12.64 -0.19
N LYS A 79 3.06 13.74 0.34
CA LYS A 79 3.13 15.06 -0.31
C LYS A 79 4.55 15.63 -0.35
N GLN A 80 5.42 15.34 0.61
CA GLN A 80 6.81 15.80 0.55
C GLN A 80 7.62 15.09 -0.53
N VAL A 81 7.31 13.82 -0.79
CA VAL A 81 8.03 13.02 -1.80
C VAL A 81 7.36 13.03 -3.18
N VAL A 82 6.13 13.56 -3.30
CA VAL A 82 5.47 13.63 -4.61
C VAL A 82 6.22 14.57 -5.54
N GLY A 83 6.61 14.07 -6.71
CA GLY A 83 7.38 14.83 -7.70
C GLY A 83 8.90 14.77 -7.50
N THR A 84 9.39 14.29 -6.35
CA THR A 84 10.83 14.09 -6.10
C THR A 84 11.24 12.63 -6.24
N VAL A 85 10.41 11.68 -5.80
CA VAL A 85 10.66 10.25 -6.04
C VAL A 85 10.01 9.76 -7.34
N PRO A 86 10.58 8.73 -8.00
CA PRO A 86 9.98 8.13 -9.18
C PRO A 86 8.54 7.68 -8.94
N GLY A 87 7.69 7.84 -9.96
CA GLY A 87 6.27 7.53 -9.84
C GLY A 87 5.97 6.06 -9.49
N SER A 88 6.85 5.13 -9.87
CA SER A 88 6.79 3.70 -9.49
C SER A 88 7.04 3.49 -8.00
N ASP A 89 7.97 4.25 -7.42
CA ASP A 89 8.38 4.09 -6.02
C ASP A 89 7.30 4.69 -5.12
N LEU A 90 6.74 5.84 -5.51
CA LEU A 90 5.56 6.41 -4.87
C LEU A 90 4.35 5.45 -4.94
N ALA A 91 4.18 4.73 -6.05
CA ALA A 91 3.12 3.73 -6.16
C ALA A 91 3.29 2.58 -5.16
N GLN A 92 4.53 2.19 -4.82
CA GLN A 92 4.79 1.21 -3.75
C GLN A 92 4.43 1.75 -2.37
N LEU A 93 4.68 3.03 -2.09
CA LEU A 93 4.21 3.66 -0.84
C LEU A 93 2.68 3.67 -0.77
N MET A 94 2.02 4.03 -1.88
CA MET A 94 0.55 4.01 -1.98
C MET A 94 -0.03 2.60 -1.82
N LEU A 95 0.67 1.56 -2.30
CA LEU A 95 0.30 0.16 -2.09
C LEU A 95 0.24 -0.19 -0.60
N VAL A 96 1.25 0.19 0.19
CA VAL A 96 1.27 -0.08 1.64
C VAL A 96 0.03 0.49 2.32
N PHE A 97 -0.28 1.77 2.10
CA PHE A 97 -1.45 2.41 2.71
C PHE A 97 -2.79 1.86 2.19
N THR A 98 -2.83 1.46 0.92
CA THR A 98 -4.03 0.81 0.37
C THR A 98 -4.28 -0.55 1.00
N SER A 99 -3.23 -1.35 1.17
CA SER A 99 -3.29 -2.67 1.81
C SER A 99 -3.65 -2.56 3.30
N ARG A 100 -3.09 -1.59 4.03
CA ARG A 100 -3.47 -1.32 5.43
C ARG A 100 -4.94 -0.93 5.58
N ALA A 101 -5.47 -0.14 4.66
CA ALA A 101 -6.90 0.20 4.64
C ALA A 101 -7.80 -0.92 4.09
N ASN A 102 -7.23 -1.93 3.41
CA ASN A 102 -7.96 -3.02 2.76
C ASN A 102 -7.28 -4.36 3.06
N PRO A 103 -7.53 -4.99 4.22
CA PRO A 103 -6.88 -6.24 4.63
C PRO A 103 -7.01 -7.37 3.58
N ILE A 104 -8.12 -7.42 2.85
CA ILE A 104 -8.35 -8.36 1.75
C ILE A 104 -7.29 -8.25 0.64
N LEU A 105 -6.80 -7.04 0.35
CA LEU A 105 -5.74 -6.82 -0.64
C LEU A 105 -4.40 -7.34 -0.11
N SER A 106 -4.08 -7.01 1.15
CA SER A 106 -2.84 -7.48 1.80
C SER A 106 -2.78 -9.00 1.81
N ASP A 107 -3.86 -9.63 2.27
CA ASP A 107 -3.96 -11.09 2.36
C ASP A 107 -3.92 -11.74 0.97
N PHE A 108 -4.58 -11.15 -0.04
CA PHE A 108 -4.51 -11.66 -1.41
C PHE A 108 -3.09 -11.60 -1.98
N ILE A 109 -2.36 -10.50 -1.75
CA ILE A 109 -0.98 -10.36 -2.21
C ILE A 109 -0.08 -11.41 -1.52
N GLY A 110 -0.16 -11.50 -0.19
CA GLY A 110 0.64 -12.42 0.61
C GLY A 110 0.36 -13.89 0.33
N SER A 111 -0.93 -14.26 0.19
CA SER A 111 -1.35 -15.68 0.11
C SER A 111 -1.58 -16.21 -1.30
N VAL A 112 -1.84 -15.35 -2.30
CA VAL A 112 -2.12 -15.79 -3.67
C VAL A 112 -1.05 -15.32 -4.62
N TYR A 113 -0.81 -14.01 -4.70
CA TYR A 113 0.12 -13.44 -5.68
C TYR A 113 1.54 -14.02 -5.50
N TRP A 114 2.10 -13.96 -4.29
CA TRP A 114 3.45 -14.46 -4.05
C TRP A 114 3.55 -15.98 -4.16
N GLN A 115 2.49 -16.73 -3.85
CA GLN A 115 2.46 -18.18 -4.07
C GLN A 115 2.47 -18.53 -5.56
N ARG A 116 1.70 -17.81 -6.39
CA ARG A 116 1.71 -17.97 -7.85
C ARG A 116 3.07 -17.61 -8.42
N TYR A 117 3.66 -16.49 -7.96
CA TYR A 117 5.01 -16.07 -8.36
C TYR A 117 6.06 -17.14 -8.02
N ALA A 118 6.12 -17.58 -6.76
CA ALA A 118 7.08 -18.57 -6.28
C ALA A 118 6.89 -19.96 -6.94
N GLY A 119 5.65 -20.30 -7.30
CA GLY A 119 5.32 -21.51 -8.05
C GLY A 119 5.70 -21.47 -9.53
N GLY A 120 6.30 -20.38 -10.02
CA GLY A 120 6.73 -20.24 -11.42
C GLY A 120 5.59 -19.96 -12.41
N TYR A 121 4.40 -19.62 -11.92
CA TYR A 121 3.31 -19.19 -12.79
C TYR A 121 3.64 -17.83 -13.40
N THR A 122 3.15 -17.60 -14.62
CA THR A 122 3.39 -16.36 -15.36
C THR A 122 2.22 -15.38 -15.24
N GLU A 123 1.11 -15.78 -14.64
CA GLU A 123 -0.12 -15.01 -14.57
C GLU A 123 -0.89 -15.20 -13.26
N VAL A 124 -1.71 -14.21 -12.90
CA VAL A 124 -2.74 -14.28 -11.87
C VAL A 124 -4.07 -13.90 -12.48
N SER A 125 -5.11 -14.70 -12.22
CA SER A 125 -6.44 -14.55 -12.78
C SER A 125 -7.46 -14.09 -11.75
N ASN A 126 -8.59 -13.59 -12.25
CA ASN A 126 -9.75 -13.29 -11.43
C ASN A 126 -10.33 -14.55 -10.79
N GLU A 127 -10.06 -15.73 -11.36
CA GLU A 127 -10.49 -17.00 -10.78
C GLU A 127 -9.70 -17.36 -9.53
N ASP A 128 -8.38 -17.10 -9.50
CA ASP A 128 -7.57 -17.23 -8.29
C ASP A 128 -8.10 -16.34 -7.16
N ALA A 129 -8.45 -15.09 -7.51
CA ALA A 129 -9.04 -14.14 -6.58
C ALA A 129 -10.44 -14.59 -6.11
N ARG A 130 -11.25 -15.18 -6.99
CA ARG A 130 -12.57 -15.74 -6.64
C ARG A 130 -12.43 -16.86 -5.61
N VAL A 131 -11.56 -17.84 -5.87
CA VAL A 131 -11.30 -18.97 -4.96
C VAL A 131 -10.79 -18.49 -3.61
N PHE A 132 -9.91 -17.47 -3.59
CA PHE A 132 -9.45 -16.84 -2.37
C PHE A 132 -10.60 -16.19 -1.57
N ILE A 133 -11.47 -15.42 -2.24
CA ILE A 133 -12.60 -14.76 -1.58
C ILE A 133 -13.61 -15.77 -1.03
N GLU A 134 -13.91 -16.83 -1.77
CA GLU A 134 -14.86 -17.86 -1.34
C GLU A 134 -14.38 -18.57 -0.08
N ARG A 135 -13.10 -18.96 -0.05
CA ARG A 135 -12.48 -19.52 1.17
C ARG A 135 -12.55 -18.53 2.33
N ALA A 136 -12.24 -17.26 2.10
CA ALA A 136 -12.31 -16.24 3.14
C ALA A 136 -13.73 -16.01 3.68
N ILE A 137 -14.76 -16.14 2.83
CA ILE A 137 -16.17 -16.10 3.24
C ILE A 137 -16.49 -17.30 4.14
N ASP A 138 -16.07 -18.50 3.74
CA ASP A 138 -16.29 -19.75 4.49
C ASP A 138 -15.54 -19.73 5.84
N ASP A 139 -14.36 -19.10 5.88
CA ASP A 139 -13.56 -18.85 7.10
C ASP A 139 -14.12 -17.73 7.99
N GLY A 140 -15.24 -17.10 7.59
CA GLY A 140 -15.88 -16.05 8.37
C GLY A 140 -15.14 -14.69 8.37
N LYS A 141 -14.23 -14.45 7.41
CA LYS A 141 -13.53 -13.16 7.27
C LYS A 141 -14.40 -12.02 6.76
N THR A 142 -15.65 -12.28 6.38
CA THR A 142 -16.62 -11.24 5.97
C THR A 142 -17.74 -11.12 6.99
N ALA A 143 -18.18 -9.90 7.30
CA ALA A 143 -19.30 -9.67 8.23
C ALA A 143 -20.63 -10.31 7.78
N LYS A 144 -20.83 -10.41 6.45
CA LYS A 144 -21.97 -11.05 5.81
C LYS A 144 -21.47 -11.81 4.59
N ARG A 145 -22.12 -12.92 4.27
CA ARG A 145 -21.90 -13.63 3.00
C ARG A 145 -22.15 -12.69 1.82
N TRP A 146 -21.19 -12.60 0.91
CA TRP A 146 -21.32 -11.79 -0.29
C TRP A 146 -22.11 -12.54 -1.38
N SER A 147 -22.83 -11.80 -2.22
CA SER A 147 -23.46 -12.37 -3.42
C SER A 147 -22.41 -12.73 -4.46
N GLU A 148 -22.73 -13.63 -5.38
CA GLU A 148 -21.85 -14.01 -6.49
C GLU A 148 -21.40 -12.79 -7.31
N SER A 149 -22.33 -11.85 -7.56
CA SER A 149 -22.01 -10.61 -8.27
C SER A 149 -21.00 -9.73 -7.53
N THR A 150 -21.05 -9.70 -6.19
CA THR A 150 -20.08 -8.99 -5.35
C THR A 150 -18.73 -9.70 -5.39
N VAL A 151 -18.70 -11.03 -5.22
CA VAL A 151 -17.46 -11.83 -5.30
C VAL A 151 -16.77 -11.62 -6.64
N ARG A 152 -17.50 -11.74 -7.75
CA ARG A 152 -16.97 -11.50 -9.11
C ARG A 152 -16.33 -10.12 -9.24
N ARG A 153 -16.99 -9.10 -8.68
CA ARG A 153 -16.54 -7.71 -8.77
C ARG A 153 -15.28 -7.47 -7.93
N VAL A 154 -15.27 -7.91 -6.68
CA VAL A 154 -14.10 -7.78 -5.79
C VAL A 154 -12.91 -8.58 -6.33
N SER A 155 -13.14 -9.75 -6.94
CA SER A 155 -12.10 -10.53 -7.62
C SER A 155 -11.38 -9.72 -8.70
N ALA A 156 -12.16 -9.08 -9.59
CA ALA A 156 -11.60 -8.22 -10.63
C ALA A 156 -10.87 -6.99 -10.05
N TYR A 157 -11.31 -6.49 -8.90
CA TYR A 157 -10.66 -5.37 -8.24
C TYR A 157 -9.36 -5.73 -7.54
N LEU A 158 -9.23 -6.94 -6.98
CA LEU A 158 -7.96 -7.40 -6.41
C LEU A 158 -6.86 -7.45 -7.47
N THR A 159 -7.14 -8.08 -8.62
CA THR A 159 -6.17 -8.16 -9.72
C THR A 159 -5.95 -6.79 -10.38
N GLY A 160 -7.01 -5.98 -10.51
CA GLY A 160 -6.92 -4.61 -11.01
C GLY A 160 -6.04 -3.71 -10.13
N CYS A 161 -6.18 -3.81 -8.81
CA CYS A 161 -5.37 -3.04 -7.87
C CYS A 161 -3.89 -3.46 -7.91
N CYS A 162 -3.63 -4.77 -8.02
CA CYS A 162 -2.26 -5.27 -8.26
C CYS A 162 -1.66 -4.72 -9.56
N ALA A 163 -2.47 -4.53 -10.61
CA ALA A 163 -2.03 -3.94 -11.86
C ALA A 163 -1.74 -2.43 -11.76
N ASP A 164 -2.56 -1.69 -11.01
CA ASP A 164 -2.35 -0.25 -10.76
C ASP A 164 -0.99 -0.01 -10.10
N TYR A 165 -0.61 -0.89 -9.15
CA TYR A 165 0.65 -0.84 -8.41
C TYR A 165 1.83 -1.56 -9.07
N GLY A 166 1.64 -2.13 -10.27
CA GLY A 166 2.74 -2.69 -11.06
C GLY A 166 3.16 -4.12 -10.69
N LEU A 167 2.38 -4.83 -9.88
CA LEU A 167 2.57 -6.27 -9.65
C LEU A 167 2.11 -7.09 -10.85
N LEU A 168 1.06 -6.64 -11.54
CA LEU A 168 0.45 -7.31 -12.69
C LEU A 168 0.39 -6.37 -13.91
N GLU A 169 0.28 -6.95 -15.10
CA GLU A 169 0.12 -6.15 -16.32
C GLU A 169 -1.18 -5.31 -16.30
N ARG A 170 -1.09 -4.11 -16.89
CA ARG A 170 -2.19 -3.15 -16.96
C ARG A 170 -3.24 -3.54 -18.02
N GLY A 171 -4.41 -2.91 -17.93
CA GLY A 171 -5.53 -3.07 -18.86
C GLY A 171 -6.72 -3.83 -18.27
N LEU A 172 -7.82 -3.94 -19.02
CA LEU A 172 -8.99 -4.72 -18.63
C LEU A 172 -8.76 -6.18 -19.02
N ARG A 173 -8.47 -7.04 -18.04
CA ARG A 173 -8.16 -8.46 -18.27
C ARG A 173 -8.73 -9.32 -17.14
N SER A 174 -9.13 -10.54 -17.49
CA SER A 174 -9.52 -11.59 -16.54
C SER A 174 -8.34 -12.43 -16.07
N SER A 175 -7.25 -12.47 -16.84
CA SER A 175 -5.96 -13.01 -16.45
C SER A 175 -4.86 -12.00 -16.79
N ARG A 176 -3.95 -11.75 -15.86
CA ARG A 176 -2.89 -10.75 -15.99
C ARG A 176 -1.55 -11.39 -15.81
N ARG A 177 -0.63 -11.12 -16.74
CA ARG A 177 0.78 -11.50 -16.59
C ARG A 177 1.39 -10.86 -15.34
N ILE A 178 2.15 -11.65 -14.59
CA ILE A 178 2.97 -11.24 -13.45
C ILE A 178 4.15 -10.41 -13.95
N LEU A 179 4.40 -9.27 -13.30
CA LEU A 179 5.53 -8.41 -13.62
C LEU A 179 6.66 -8.58 -12.58
N PRO A 180 7.92 -8.36 -12.96
CA PRO A 180 9.01 -8.26 -12.00
C PRO A 180 8.70 -7.15 -10.99
N PHE A 181 8.55 -7.53 -9.71
CA PHE A 181 8.21 -6.62 -8.63
C PHE A 181 9.19 -6.83 -7.48
N ARG A 182 9.90 -5.75 -7.12
CA ARG A 182 10.84 -5.72 -6.00
C ARG A 182 10.63 -4.44 -5.22
N ILE A 183 10.85 -4.49 -3.91
CA ILE A 183 10.80 -3.27 -3.10
C ILE A 183 11.84 -2.27 -3.62
N SER A 184 11.42 -1.02 -3.78
CA SER A 184 12.29 0.09 -4.13
C SER A 184 12.99 0.60 -2.88
N TYR A 185 14.13 1.27 -3.08
CA TYR A 185 14.87 1.89 -1.99
C TYR A 185 14.01 2.88 -1.16
N PRO A 186 13.25 3.82 -1.79
CA PRO A 186 12.39 4.72 -1.03
C PRO A 186 11.30 3.99 -0.25
N ALA A 187 10.71 2.93 -0.82
CA ALA A 187 9.69 2.14 -0.14
C ALA A 187 10.25 1.38 1.08
N ALA A 188 11.42 0.75 0.94
CA ALA A 188 12.09 0.07 2.04
C ALA A 188 12.45 1.05 3.17
N ALA A 189 13.02 2.21 2.82
CA ALA A 189 13.37 3.24 3.79
C ALA A 189 12.13 3.77 4.51
N TYR A 190 11.09 4.16 3.76
CA TYR A 190 9.85 4.67 4.33
C TYR A 190 9.23 3.65 5.27
N LEU A 191 9.05 2.39 4.85
CA LEU A 191 8.40 1.37 5.65
C LEU A 191 9.18 1.06 6.95
N ALA A 192 10.51 0.99 6.87
CA ALA A 192 11.34 0.75 8.06
C ALA A 192 11.14 1.85 9.13
N PHE A 193 11.21 3.12 8.72
CA PHE A 193 11.04 4.23 9.66
C PHE A 193 9.59 4.42 10.11
N ASP A 194 8.62 4.19 9.23
CA ASP A 194 7.19 4.25 9.58
C ASP A 194 6.87 3.24 10.69
N LEU A 195 7.40 2.02 10.61
CA LEU A 195 7.27 1.02 11.67
C LEU A 195 8.03 1.40 12.94
N HIS A 196 9.24 1.96 12.81
CA HIS A 196 10.01 2.46 13.96
C HIS A 196 9.26 3.55 14.72
N PHE A 197 8.76 4.58 14.03
CA PHE A 197 8.02 5.67 14.64
C PHE A 197 6.62 5.27 15.11
N ALA A 198 6.08 4.16 14.61
CA ALA A 198 4.91 3.50 15.20
C ALA A 198 5.22 2.75 16.50
N GLY A 199 6.48 2.73 16.96
CA GLY A 199 6.91 2.10 18.21
C GLY A 199 7.15 0.59 18.10
N ILE A 200 7.25 0.06 16.88
CA ILE A 200 7.55 -1.36 16.67
C ILE A 200 9.03 -1.61 17.00
N GLY A 201 9.28 -2.53 17.93
CA GLY A 201 10.65 -2.90 18.32
C GLY A 201 11.42 -3.57 17.18
N ASP A 202 12.74 -3.40 17.16
CA ASP A 202 13.63 -3.81 16.06
C ASP A 202 13.39 -5.26 15.58
N ASN A 203 13.30 -6.23 16.49
CA ASN A 203 13.08 -7.62 16.09
C ASN A 203 11.69 -7.86 15.47
N ALA A 204 10.65 -7.22 16.00
CA ALA A 204 9.28 -7.33 15.48
C ALA A 204 9.13 -6.61 14.14
N LEU A 205 9.87 -5.52 13.93
CA LEU A 205 9.91 -4.79 12.67
C LEU A 205 10.34 -5.69 11.52
N LEU A 206 11.37 -6.51 11.71
CA LEU A 206 11.87 -7.43 10.68
C LEU A 206 10.84 -8.50 10.26
N THR A 207 9.84 -8.78 11.09
CA THR A 207 8.78 -9.76 10.81
C THR A 207 7.42 -9.11 10.58
N HIS A 208 7.37 -7.79 10.41
CA HIS A 208 6.12 -7.07 10.24
C HIS A 208 5.40 -7.50 8.94
N PRO A 209 4.07 -7.74 8.96
CA PRO A 209 3.34 -8.25 7.79
C PRO A 209 3.44 -7.37 6.54
N ASP A 210 3.63 -6.05 6.69
CA ASP A 210 3.75 -5.14 5.53
C ASP A 210 4.91 -5.50 4.60
N TRP A 211 5.97 -6.14 5.10
CA TRP A 211 7.08 -6.61 4.26
C TRP A 211 6.64 -7.70 3.27
N GLN A 212 5.61 -8.47 3.62
CA GLN A 212 5.05 -9.51 2.77
C GLN A 212 4.36 -8.94 1.53
N LEU A 213 3.97 -7.66 1.52
CA LEU A 213 3.50 -6.99 0.30
C LEU A 213 4.56 -7.02 -0.81
N PHE A 214 5.83 -7.10 -0.43
CA PHE A 214 6.98 -7.17 -1.33
C PHE A 214 7.61 -8.57 -1.40
N GLY A 215 6.97 -9.58 -0.80
CA GLY A 215 7.46 -10.96 -0.81
C GLY A 215 8.67 -11.19 0.09
N LEU A 216 8.94 -10.29 1.02
CA LEU A 216 10.14 -10.32 1.86
C LEU A 216 9.87 -11.12 3.14
N ALA A 217 10.71 -12.12 3.39
CA ALA A 217 10.82 -12.77 4.69
C ALA A 217 11.81 -12.01 5.58
N ARG A 218 11.93 -12.44 6.85
CA ARG A 218 12.80 -11.81 7.85
C ARG A 218 14.21 -11.50 7.33
N GLU A 219 14.84 -12.50 6.70
CA GLU A 219 16.22 -12.36 6.22
C GLU A 219 16.33 -11.39 5.05
N ASP A 220 15.33 -11.36 4.16
CA ASP A 220 15.28 -10.39 3.06
C ASP A 220 15.13 -8.96 3.61
N VAL A 221 14.30 -8.78 4.65
CA VAL A 221 14.16 -7.48 5.34
C VAL A 221 15.48 -7.07 5.98
N LEU A 222 16.17 -7.98 6.66
CA LEU A 222 17.49 -7.71 7.23
C LEU A 222 18.48 -7.24 6.16
N ASP A 223 18.47 -7.86 4.98
CA ASP A 223 19.33 -7.46 3.87
C ASP A 223 18.95 -6.10 3.27
N GLU A 224 17.65 -5.77 3.19
CA GLU A 224 17.22 -4.42 2.82
C GLU A 224 17.67 -3.38 3.85
N LEU A 225 17.56 -3.66 5.15
CA LEU A 225 18.03 -2.78 6.21
C LEU A 225 19.55 -2.58 6.16
N LYS A 226 20.34 -3.61 5.83
CA LYS A 226 21.79 -3.46 5.58
C LYS A 226 22.06 -2.51 4.41
N LYS A 227 21.28 -2.55 3.33
CA LYS A 227 21.40 -1.58 2.21
C LYS A 227 21.07 -0.15 2.65
N LEU A 228 20.05 0.03 3.51
CA LEU A 228 19.74 1.34 4.10
C LEU A 228 20.87 1.86 5.01
N SER A 229 21.53 0.96 5.73
CA SER A 229 22.70 1.26 6.56
C SER A 229 23.85 1.81 5.71
N LEU A 230 24.16 1.15 4.59
CA LEU A 230 25.18 1.60 3.63
C LEU A 230 24.86 2.97 3.01
N LYS A 231 23.57 3.31 2.89
CA LYS A 231 23.10 4.62 2.45
C LYS A 231 23.02 5.67 3.56
N GLY A 232 23.43 5.31 4.78
CA GLY A 232 23.59 6.24 5.88
C GLY A 232 22.28 6.66 6.57
N HIS A 233 21.20 5.88 6.46
CA HIS A 233 19.93 6.19 7.15
C HIS A 233 19.85 5.59 8.55
N LEU A 234 20.49 4.44 8.76
CA LEU A 234 20.48 3.73 10.04
C LEU A 234 21.83 3.04 10.26
N ILE A 235 22.01 2.48 11.44
CA ILE A 235 23.09 1.54 11.74
C ILE A 235 22.42 0.28 12.27
N ILE A 236 22.69 -0.86 11.66
CA ILE A 236 22.14 -2.14 12.05
C ILE A 236 23.24 -3.04 12.61
N GLN A 237 22.95 -3.68 13.73
CA GLN A 237 23.78 -4.68 14.37
C GLN A 237 22.94 -5.94 14.56
N ALA A 238 23.40 -7.06 14.02
CA ALA A 238 22.73 -8.35 14.12
C ALA A 238 23.69 -9.38 14.73
N ALA A 239 23.26 -10.06 15.78
CA ALA A 239 24.00 -11.14 16.44
C ALA A 239 23.03 -12.27 16.81
N GLY A 240 23.13 -13.40 16.11
CA GLY A 240 22.12 -14.46 16.21
C GLY A 240 20.74 -13.93 15.85
N ASP A 241 19.75 -14.20 16.71
CA ASP A 241 18.37 -13.73 16.51
C ASP A 241 18.14 -12.28 16.97
N VAL A 242 19.13 -11.65 17.60
CA VAL A 242 18.99 -10.29 18.16
C VAL A 242 19.44 -9.26 17.13
N VAL A 243 18.52 -8.37 16.76
CA VAL A 243 18.80 -7.18 15.96
C VAL A 243 18.64 -5.91 16.80
N ARG A 244 19.58 -4.99 16.64
CA ARG A 244 19.51 -3.62 17.17
C ARG A 244 19.70 -2.62 16.03
N ILE A 245 18.83 -1.63 15.96
CA ILE A 245 18.84 -0.58 14.94
C ILE A 245 18.99 0.77 15.61
N SER A 246 19.99 1.54 15.17
CA SER A 246 20.13 2.96 15.52
C SER A 246 19.71 3.81 14.34
N TRP A 247 18.70 4.65 14.53
CA TRP A 247 18.06 5.43 13.48
C TRP A 247 18.69 6.83 13.40
N LYS A 248 19.03 7.30 12.19
CA LYS A 248 19.71 8.61 12.02
C LYS A 248 18.75 9.74 11.67
N GLN A 249 17.56 9.44 11.18
CA GLN A 249 16.54 10.45 10.92
C GLN A 249 15.69 10.65 12.17
N PRO A 250 15.50 11.89 12.65
CA PRO A 250 14.77 12.18 13.87
C PRO A 250 13.24 12.12 13.71
N SER A 251 12.73 12.17 12.47
CA SER A 251 11.31 12.08 12.16
C SER A 251 11.05 11.50 10.77
N MET A 252 9.79 11.21 10.46
CA MET A 252 9.37 10.78 9.12
C MET A 252 9.55 11.89 8.08
N GLU A 253 9.34 13.16 8.46
CA GLU A 253 9.56 14.31 7.59
C GLU A 253 11.05 14.46 7.23
N ALA A 254 11.94 14.32 8.22
CA ALA A 254 13.38 14.34 7.97
C ALA A 254 13.84 13.22 7.03
N LEU A 255 13.21 12.03 7.14
CA LEU A 255 13.43 10.96 6.17
C LEU A 255 12.93 11.34 4.78
N CYS A 256 11.72 11.88 4.66
CA CYS A 256 11.14 12.27 3.37
C CYS A 256 11.97 13.35 2.67
N ASP A 257 12.51 14.30 3.42
CA ASP A 257 13.47 15.29 2.92
C ASP A 257 14.74 14.61 2.40
N ALA A 258 15.31 13.67 3.16
CA ALA A 258 16.49 12.91 2.75
C ALA A 258 16.25 12.03 1.50
N LEU A 259 15.03 11.52 1.32
CA LEU A 259 14.64 10.77 0.12
C LEU A 259 14.44 11.67 -1.11
N SER A 260 14.11 12.94 -0.90
CA SER A 260 13.82 13.92 -1.97
C SER A 260 15.07 14.60 -2.53
N GLN A 261 16.21 14.52 -1.84
CA GLN A 261 17.48 15.18 -2.20
C GLN A 261 18.41 14.30 -3.05
N ARG A 262 17.93 13.19 -3.62
CA ARG A 262 18.75 12.19 -4.33
C ARG A 262 18.43 12.07 -5.81
#